data_AF-A0AAU6BZD6-F1
#
_entry.id   AF-A0AAU6BZD6-F1
#
_cell.length_a   1.000
_cell.length_b   1.000
_cell.length_c   1.000
_cell.angle_alpha   90.00
_cell.angle_beta   90.00
_cell.angle_gamma   90.00
#
_symmetry.space_group_name_H-M   'P 1'
#
loop_
_entity.id
_entity.type
_entity.pdbx_description
1 polymer ?
#
loop_
_entity_poly.entity_id
_entity_poly.type
_entity_poly.pdbx_seq_one_letter_code
_entity_poly.pdbx_strand_id
1 'polypeptide(L)'
;MPPVPVGPRPLSRPERAVLECVLSADFAGAPALRSQLERTEVVARWAPESVSVDLRVREPVRHAAMASELVPVDAHVHDPSGAYVVELLVWTDEGATLAALEYAWVTDEMPTSLPAVDHVRISPR
;
A
#
# COMPACT_ATOMS: atom_id res chain seq x y z
N MET A 1 -3.83 5.44 -18.09
CA MET A 1 -5.28 5.12 -18.09
C MET A 1 -5.88 5.65 -16.81
N PRO A 2 -7.13 6.11 -16.80
CA PRO A 2 -7.78 6.50 -15.54
C PRO A 2 -8.03 5.26 -14.66
N PRO A 3 -8.02 5.40 -13.32
CA PRO A 3 -8.43 4.33 -12.43
C PRO A 3 -9.83 3.82 -12.78
N VAL A 4 -10.05 2.53 -12.58
CA VAL A 4 -11.33 1.83 -12.73
C VAL A 4 -12.03 1.83 -11.37
N PRO A 5 -13.11 2.60 -11.19
CA PRO A 5 -13.86 2.60 -9.94
C PRO A 5 -14.42 1.21 -9.65
N VAL A 6 -14.43 0.83 -8.38
CA VAL A 6 -15.09 -0.38 -7.88
C VAL A 6 -16.08 0.01 -6.80
N GLY A 7 -17.08 -0.85 -6.55
CA GLY A 7 -17.89 -0.71 -5.34
C GLY A 7 -16.98 -0.74 -4.10
N PRO A 8 -17.09 0.24 -3.17
CA PRO A 8 -16.26 0.27 -1.98
C PRO A 8 -16.30 -1.08 -1.27
N ARG A 9 -15.12 -1.64 -1.01
CA ARG A 9 -14.99 -2.94 -0.34
C ARG A 9 -13.89 -2.89 0.72
N PRO A 10 -13.96 -3.74 1.75
CA PRO A 10 -12.85 -3.91 2.68
C PRO A 10 -11.55 -4.33 1.95
N LEU A 11 -10.43 -4.09 2.62
CA LEU A 11 -9.16 -4.70 2.25
C LEU A 11 -9.30 -6.23 2.23
N SER A 12 -8.82 -6.84 1.14
CA SER A 12 -8.59 -8.27 1.09
C SER A 12 -7.44 -8.66 2.02
N ARG A 13 -7.31 -9.96 2.31
CA ARG A 13 -6.23 -10.49 3.15
C ARG A 13 -4.82 -10.12 2.63
N PRO A 14 -4.51 -10.23 1.32
CA PRO A 14 -3.19 -9.82 0.80
C PRO A 14 -2.94 -8.31 0.92
N GLU A 15 -3.92 -7.47 0.55
CA GLU A 15 -3.79 -6.00 0.65
C GLU A 15 -3.53 -5.56 2.10
N ARG A 16 -4.28 -6.14 3.04
CA ARG A 16 -4.09 -5.86 4.46
C ARG A 16 -2.72 -6.32 4.96
N ALA A 17 -2.30 -7.53 4.60
CA ALA A 17 -1.00 -8.07 5.03
C ALA A 17 0.18 -7.22 4.52
N VAL A 18 0.11 -6.77 3.26
CA VAL A 18 1.12 -5.87 2.69
C VAL A 18 1.14 -4.52 3.42
N LEU A 19 -0.02 -3.90 3.64
CA LEU A 19 -0.08 -2.64 4.39
C LEU A 19 0.43 -2.80 5.82
N GLU A 20 0.07 -3.87 6.52
CA GLU A 20 0.58 -4.17 7.86
C GLU A 20 2.11 -4.36 7.86
N CYS A 21 2.66 -5.02 6.84
CA CYS A 21 4.09 -5.21 6.67
C CYS A 21 4.81 -3.86 6.48
N VAL A 22 4.41 -3.04 5.50
CA VAL A 22 5.04 -1.74 5.23
C VAL A 22 4.93 -0.81 6.45
N LEU A 23 3.76 -0.75 7.08
CA LEU A 23 3.50 0.11 8.23
C LEU A 23 4.09 -0.44 9.55
N SER A 24 4.75 -1.59 9.53
CA SER A 24 5.47 -2.12 10.69
C SER A 24 6.84 -1.47 10.90
N ALA A 25 7.37 -0.79 9.87
CA ALA A 25 8.58 0.02 9.97
C ALA A 25 8.39 1.19 10.95
N ASP A 26 9.47 1.63 11.58
CA ASP A 26 9.44 2.74 12.53
C ASP A 26 9.55 4.08 11.80
N PHE A 27 8.46 4.84 11.77
CA PHE A 27 8.43 6.21 11.27
C PHE A 27 7.30 7.03 11.93
N ALA A 28 7.46 8.35 11.89
CA ALA A 28 6.45 9.27 12.41
C ALA A 28 5.13 9.13 11.62
N GLY A 29 4.07 8.67 12.28
CA GLY A 29 2.75 8.44 11.67
C GLY A 29 2.36 6.97 11.55
N ALA A 30 3.32 6.03 11.65
CA ALA A 30 3.04 4.59 11.53
C ALA A 30 1.94 4.08 12.48
N PRO A 31 1.90 4.46 13.78
CA PRO A 31 0.80 4.03 14.66
C PRO A 31 -0.57 4.57 14.25
N ALA A 32 -0.63 5.79 13.72
CA ALA A 32 -1.88 6.39 13.25
C ALA A 32 -2.38 5.66 11.99
N LEU A 33 -1.51 5.47 10.99
CA LEU A 33 -1.86 4.76 9.76
C LEU A 33 -2.26 3.30 10.02
N ARG A 34 -1.56 2.58 10.92
CA ARG A 34 -1.96 1.21 11.30
C ARG A 34 -3.35 1.17 11.92
N SER A 35 -3.73 2.18 12.71
CA SER A 35 -5.07 2.25 13.31
C SER A 35 -6.20 2.45 12.29
N GLN A 36 -5.88 2.88 11.06
CA GLN A 36 -6.86 3.14 10.00
C GLN A 36 -7.29 1.86 9.25
N LEU A 37 -6.50 0.78 9.30
CA LEU A 37 -6.67 -0.41 8.45
C LEU A 37 -8.08 -1.03 8.51
N GLU A 38 -8.73 -1.05 9.67
CA GLU A 38 -10.11 -1.57 9.84
C GLU A 38 -11.18 -0.69 9.16
N ARG A 39 -10.85 0.57 8.88
CA ARG A 39 -11.74 1.56 8.27
C ARG A 39 -11.35 1.87 6.83
N THR A 40 -10.29 1.26 6.32
CA THR A 40 -9.81 1.40 4.94
C THR A 40 -10.65 0.55 3.98
N GLU A 41 -11.05 1.16 2.88
CA GLU A 41 -11.77 0.52 1.79
C GLU A 41 -11.03 0.73 0.47
N VAL A 42 -11.07 -0.27 -0.40
CA VAL A 42 -10.66 -0.12 -1.80
C VAL A 42 -11.81 0.49 -2.57
N VAL A 43 -11.55 1.58 -3.29
CA VAL A 43 -12.54 2.34 -4.07
C VAL A 43 -12.29 2.34 -5.57
N ALA A 44 -11.05 2.06 -6.00
CA ALA A 44 -10.71 1.86 -7.41
C ALA A 44 -9.49 0.95 -7.57
N ARG A 45 -9.29 0.47 -8.80
CA ARG A 45 -8.05 -0.18 -9.27
C ARG A 45 -7.41 0.69 -10.33
N TRP A 46 -6.09 0.72 -10.42
CA TRP A 46 -5.43 1.61 -11.37
C TRP A 46 -5.62 1.21 -12.85
N ALA A 47 -5.87 -0.07 -13.11
CA ALA A 47 -6.25 -0.62 -14.40
C ALA A 47 -7.09 -1.89 -14.21
N PRO A 48 -7.77 -2.40 -15.24
CA PRO A 48 -8.30 -3.76 -15.22
C PRO A 48 -7.21 -4.74 -14.78
N GLU A 49 -7.53 -5.63 -13.84
CA GLU A 49 -6.61 -6.64 -13.29
C GLU A 49 -5.42 -6.12 -12.47
N SER A 50 -5.25 -4.80 -12.36
CA SER A 50 -4.19 -4.22 -11.53
C SER A 50 -4.37 -4.57 -10.06
N VAL A 51 -3.24 -4.87 -9.41
CA VAL A 51 -3.14 -5.04 -7.96
C VAL A 51 -2.92 -3.72 -7.22
N SER A 52 -2.62 -2.64 -7.95
CA SER A 52 -2.57 -1.28 -7.38
C SER A 52 -3.99 -0.74 -7.21
N VAL A 53 -4.26 -0.18 -6.03
CA VAL A 53 -5.60 0.20 -5.60
C VAL A 53 -5.62 1.58 -4.97
N ASP A 54 -6.69 2.32 -5.26
CA ASP A 54 -7.03 3.52 -4.52
C ASP A 54 -7.81 3.15 -3.28
N LEU A 55 -7.44 3.80 -2.18
CA LEU A 55 -7.97 3.57 -0.85
C LEU A 55 -8.75 4.79 -0.38
N ARG A 56 -9.74 4.53 0.46
CA ARG A 56 -10.44 5.55 1.22
C ARG A 56 -10.54 5.10 2.67
N VAL A 57 -10.18 5.96 3.61
CA VAL A 57 -10.40 5.71 5.03
C VAL A 57 -11.72 6.34 5.47
N ARG A 58 -12.60 5.56 6.08
CA ARG A 58 -13.87 6.07 6.62
C ARG A 58 -13.63 6.79 7.95
N GLU A 59 -14.06 8.03 8.08
CA GLU A 59 -14.09 8.75 9.35
C GLU A 59 -15.06 8.10 10.38
N PRO A 60 -14.84 8.26 11.70
CA PRO A 60 -13.71 8.94 12.33
C PRO A 60 -12.45 8.06 12.41
N VAL A 61 -11.26 8.64 12.22
CA VAL A 61 -9.95 8.01 12.48
C VAL A 61 -8.93 8.98 13.11
N ARG A 62 -7.83 8.43 13.63
CA ARG A 62 -6.65 9.24 13.94
C ARG A 62 -5.92 9.55 12.62
N HIS A 63 -5.72 10.82 12.34
CA HIS A 63 -4.88 11.27 11.23
C HIS A 63 -3.40 11.16 11.59
N ALA A 64 -2.60 10.72 10.63
CA ALA A 64 -1.17 10.93 10.67
C ALA A 64 -0.88 12.43 10.43
N ALA A 65 0.35 12.86 10.73
CA ALA A 65 0.81 14.22 10.49
C ALA A 65 2.15 14.14 9.76
N MET A 66 2.13 13.48 8.61
CA MET A 66 3.32 13.27 7.80
C MET A 66 3.56 14.46 6.90
N ALA A 67 4.83 14.78 6.64
CA ALA A 67 5.20 15.91 5.78
C ALA A 67 5.09 15.59 4.27
N SER A 68 4.91 14.31 3.93
CA SER A 68 4.85 13.80 2.56
C SER A 68 3.65 12.87 2.42
N GLU A 69 3.09 12.83 1.22
CA GLU A 69 2.04 11.88 0.85
C GLU A 69 2.58 10.44 0.74
N LEU A 70 3.85 10.28 0.37
CA LEU A 70 4.48 8.97 0.30
C LEU A 70 4.97 8.52 1.68
N VAL A 71 4.59 7.31 2.10
CA VAL A 71 5.11 6.68 3.32
C VAL A 71 6.63 6.47 3.18
N PRO A 72 7.46 6.92 4.16
CA PRO A 72 8.91 6.89 4.08
C PRO A 72 9.45 5.50 4.45
N VAL A 73 9.04 4.49 3.69
CA VAL A 73 9.48 3.11 3.85
C VAL A 73 9.82 2.57 2.48
N ASP A 74 11.07 2.16 2.28
CA ASP A 74 11.47 1.40 1.11
C ASP A 74 10.96 -0.04 1.33
N ALA A 75 10.02 -0.49 0.50
CA ALA A 75 9.44 -1.83 0.59
C ALA A 75 9.72 -2.61 -0.69
N HIS A 76 10.85 -3.34 -0.70
CA HIS A 76 11.33 -4.06 -1.86
C HIS A 76 10.84 -5.51 -1.86
N VAL A 77 10.32 -5.96 -3.00
CA VAL A 77 9.94 -7.34 -3.25
C VAL A 77 11.12 -8.06 -3.90
N HIS A 78 11.48 -9.20 -3.34
CA HIS A 78 12.51 -10.08 -3.88
C HIS A 78 11.92 -11.40 -4.38
N ASP A 79 12.49 -11.94 -5.44
CA ASP A 79 12.16 -13.30 -5.89
C ASP A 79 12.81 -14.37 -4.98
N PRO A 80 12.51 -15.67 -5.16
CA PRO A 80 13.13 -16.74 -4.37
C PRO A 80 14.66 -16.83 -4.49
N SER A 81 15.27 -16.25 -5.52
CA SER A 81 16.73 -16.16 -5.67
C SER A 81 17.33 -14.99 -4.88
N GLY A 82 16.48 -14.10 -4.34
CA GLY A 82 16.85 -12.89 -3.64
C GLY A 82 17.06 -11.68 -4.56
N ALA A 83 16.83 -11.82 -5.86
CA ALA A 83 16.94 -10.72 -6.81
C ALA A 83 15.82 -9.69 -6.56
N TYR A 84 16.18 -8.42 -6.67
CA TYR A 84 15.19 -7.33 -6.61
C TYR A 84 14.24 -7.43 -7.79
N VAL A 85 12.94 -7.36 -7.53
CA VAL A 85 11.90 -7.40 -8.56
C VAL A 85 11.26 -6.03 -8.70
N VAL A 86 10.86 -5.40 -7.58
CA VAL A 86 9.90 -4.29 -7.56
C VAL A 86 9.80 -3.65 -6.17
N GLU A 87 9.21 -2.46 -6.10
CA GLU A 87 8.87 -1.72 -4.90
C GLU A 87 7.35 -1.69 -4.67
N LEU A 88 6.94 -1.72 -3.39
CA LEU A 88 5.60 -1.43 -2.94
C LEU A 88 5.59 -0.01 -2.37
N LEU A 89 4.66 0.82 -2.82
CA LEU A 89 4.51 2.19 -2.34
C LEU A 89 3.17 2.34 -1.63
N VAL A 90 3.17 3.02 -0.49
CA VAL A 90 1.95 3.35 0.25
C VAL A 90 1.79 4.86 0.25
N TRP A 91 0.66 5.31 -0.29
CA TRP A 91 0.33 6.72 -0.42
C TRP A 91 -0.69 7.14 0.62
N THR A 92 -0.63 8.40 1.01
CA THR A 92 -1.53 9.04 1.95
C THR A 92 -2.15 10.29 1.35
N ASP A 93 -3.36 10.60 1.78
CA ASP A 93 -4.07 11.83 1.46
C ASP A 93 -3.48 12.94 2.34
N GLU A 94 -2.69 13.84 1.74
CA GLU A 94 -2.01 14.95 2.41
C GLU A 94 -1.22 14.56 3.68
N GLY A 95 -0.66 13.34 3.73
CA GLY A 95 0.08 12.87 4.91
C GLY A 95 -0.81 12.43 6.09
N ALA A 96 -2.13 12.35 5.91
CA ALA A 96 -3.10 12.14 6.98
C ALA A 96 -3.74 10.74 7.02
N THR A 97 -4.25 10.25 5.89
CA THR A 97 -4.96 8.96 5.81
C THR A 97 -4.48 8.09 4.65
N LEU A 98 -4.60 6.76 4.74
CA LEU A 98 -4.24 5.85 3.65
C LEU A 98 -5.04 6.15 2.37
N ALA A 99 -4.33 6.40 1.27
CA ALA A 99 -4.92 6.83 -0.01
C ALA A 99 -4.66 5.87 -1.17
N ALA A 100 -3.54 5.13 -1.19
CA ALA A 100 -3.31 4.10 -2.19
C ALA A 100 -2.30 3.04 -1.72
N LEU A 101 -2.42 1.85 -2.30
CA LEU A 101 -1.37 0.84 -2.33
C LEU A 101 -0.96 0.66 -3.78
N GLU A 102 0.30 0.92 -4.06
CA GLU A 102 0.89 0.77 -5.39
C GLU A 102 1.91 -0.36 -5.39
N TYR A 103 1.84 -1.19 -6.43
CA TYR A 103 2.90 -2.11 -6.80
C TYR A 103 3.62 -1.49 -8.01
N ALA A 104 4.87 -1.04 -7.84
CA ALA A 104 5.59 -0.24 -8.83
C ALA A 104 6.55 -1.11 -9.68
N TRP A 105 6.01 -1.94 -10.58
CA TRP A 105 6.82 -2.92 -11.34
C TRP A 105 7.57 -2.28 -12.51
N VAL A 106 8.70 -2.90 -12.88
CA VAL A 106 9.57 -2.48 -13.99
C VAL A 106 9.65 -3.50 -15.13
N THR A 107 8.94 -4.63 -14.99
CA THR A 107 8.87 -5.71 -15.98
C THR A 107 7.85 -5.41 -17.07
N ASP A 108 7.95 -6.11 -18.21
CA ASP A 108 6.99 -5.97 -19.32
C ASP A 108 5.60 -6.50 -18.94
N GLU A 109 5.53 -7.47 -18.04
CA GLU A 109 4.29 -8.06 -17.56
C GLU A 109 3.83 -7.42 -16.24
N MET A 110 2.56 -7.01 -16.19
CA MET A 110 1.93 -6.48 -14.99
C MET A 110 1.70 -7.61 -13.97
N PRO A 111 2.03 -7.40 -12.69
CA PRO A 111 1.73 -8.35 -11.63
C PRO A 111 0.21 -8.53 -11.48
N THR A 112 -0.23 -9.78 -11.41
CA THR A 112 -1.64 -10.17 -11.22
C THR A 112 -1.98 -10.51 -9.77
N SER A 113 -0.97 -10.52 -8.88
CA SER A 113 -1.15 -10.74 -7.44
C SER A 113 -0.16 -9.92 -6.61
N LEU A 114 -0.58 -9.53 -5.41
CA LEU A 114 0.33 -8.95 -4.40
C LEU A 114 1.31 -10.01 -3.91
N PRO A 115 2.53 -9.63 -3.48
CA PRO A 115 3.54 -10.59 -3.06
C PRO A 115 3.19 -11.14 -1.67
N ALA A 116 3.71 -12.33 -1.36
CA ALA A 116 3.72 -12.80 0.02
C ALA A 116 4.61 -11.87 0.86
N VAL A 117 4.20 -11.55 2.09
CA VAL A 117 4.97 -10.65 2.98
C VAL A 117 6.37 -11.16 3.29
N ASP A 118 6.59 -12.48 3.25
CA ASP A 118 7.93 -13.09 3.44
C ASP A 118 8.91 -12.74 2.31
N HIS A 119 8.42 -12.23 1.18
CA HIS A 119 9.22 -11.75 0.06
C HIS A 119 9.46 -10.23 0.11
N VAL A 120 8.85 -9.53 1.08
CA VAL A 120 8.96 -8.07 1.23
C VAL A 120 10.03 -7.75 2.26
N ARG A 121 11.01 -6.95 1.86
CA ARG A 121 12.04 -6.39 2.75
C ARG A 121 11.76 -4.90 2.93
N ILE A 122 11.64 -4.47 4.17
CA ILE A 122 11.34 -3.08 4.51
C ILE A 122 12.53 -2.40 5.19
N SER A 123 12.76 -1.13 4.87
CA SER A 123 13.66 -0.25 5.61
C SER A 123 13.06 1.16 5.69
N PRO A 124 13.09 1.83 6.85
CA PRO A 124 12.73 3.25 6.95
C PRO A 124 13.64 4.11 6.08
N ARG A 125 13.07 5.18 5.50
CA ARG A 125 13.80 6.18 4.72
C ARG A 125 14.09 7.44 5.55
#